data_AF-A0A2X1MPF1-F1
#
_entry.id   AF-A0A2X1MPF1-F1
#
_cell.length_a   1.000
_cell.length_b   1.000
_cell.length_c   1.000
_cell.angle_alpha   90.00
_cell.angle_beta   90.00
_cell.angle_gamma   90.00
#
_symmetry.space_group_name_H-M   'P 1'
#
loop_
_entity.id
_entity.type
_entity.pdbx_description
1 polymer ?
#
loop_
_entity_poly.entity_id
_entity_poly.type
_entity_poly.pdbx_seq_one_letter_code
_entity_poly.pdbx_strand_id
1 'polypeptide(L)'
;MVSVTSYTYPTETENDNSQFQNQSLRESIDKSLEDNIYKFNMIEQSCLLDNYRARFKDDTFRDIFRSFLLYLLDSFHIYRHDISDKLIPYFHVTPESENANYKTWIAVTGMNSYIKIEQTGSNKFKVTDLYREFNGETKCYDKMCRDMDFSGRNVKEFIRLLSDHDQFEKDQISELTVAANALKLEVAKNNYNMKYSFDTQTERRMIELIREQKDLIPEKYLHQSGIKKLKLHEDEFSSLLVDAERQVLEGSSFVLCCGEKINSTISELLSKKITDLTHPTESFTLSEYLSYDVYEEIFKKVVFTPGECDLVRDSLVQDGIKPEKIAKIISCLSSRTGIGNLFYACSQAFHVANDNAALDVRRAATSVGDTIDVCPSFVALNGRNYHQHVDFSEYGFTQTLCVLGAVVNNANDTFDVANYIYTTKGENIIHNDAEDDSPYVHSDESYRHKDDYWARDNDIRNLRRNFSGNITIATYK
;
A
#
# COMPACT_ATOMS: atom_id res chain seq x y z
N MET A 1 14.01 90.84 -44.03
CA MET A 1 12.91 89.90 -43.69
C MET A 1 13.29 88.53 -44.22
N VAL A 2 13.74 87.62 -43.35
CA VAL A 2 13.89 86.21 -43.66
C VAL A 2 13.15 85.47 -42.55
N SER A 3 12.22 84.62 -42.96
CA SER A 3 11.24 83.93 -42.14
C SER A 3 11.88 82.83 -41.28
N VAL A 4 11.55 82.85 -39.99
CA VAL A 4 11.84 81.78 -39.01
C VAL A 4 10.77 80.71 -39.14
N THR A 5 11.18 79.46 -39.35
CA THR A 5 10.35 78.27 -39.08
C THR A 5 11.11 77.38 -38.10
N SER A 6 10.59 77.30 -36.89
CA SER A 6 11.01 76.41 -35.81
C SER A 6 10.69 74.96 -36.14
N TYR A 7 11.70 74.10 -36.21
CA TYR A 7 11.52 72.65 -36.11
C TYR A 7 11.64 72.25 -34.64
N THR A 8 10.52 71.84 -34.05
CA THR A 8 10.47 71.16 -32.76
C THR A 8 10.84 69.69 -33.01
N TYR A 9 11.97 69.22 -32.47
CA TYR A 9 12.26 67.79 -32.38
C TYR A 9 11.34 67.16 -31.31
N PRO A 10 10.68 66.02 -31.57
CA PRO A 10 10.18 65.19 -30.49
C PRO A 10 11.35 64.41 -29.90
N THR A 11 11.75 64.74 -28.68
CA THR A 11 12.45 63.81 -27.79
C THR A 11 11.45 62.77 -27.31
N GLU A 12 11.28 61.68 -28.06
CA GLU A 12 10.79 60.43 -27.49
C GLU A 12 12.01 59.63 -27.03
N THR A 13 12.12 59.47 -25.72
CA THR A 13 13.12 58.64 -25.05
C THR A 13 12.83 57.17 -25.35
N GLU A 14 13.57 56.56 -26.28
CA GLU A 14 13.60 55.10 -26.50
C GLU A 14 13.97 54.28 -25.24
N ASN A 15 14.41 54.95 -24.16
CA ASN A 15 14.82 54.31 -22.92
C ASN A 15 13.64 53.97 -21.98
N ASP A 16 12.53 54.72 -22.00
CA ASP A 16 11.41 54.51 -21.07
C ASP A 16 10.56 53.29 -21.47
N ASN A 17 10.31 53.10 -22.77
CA ASN A 17 9.52 51.97 -23.25
C ASN A 17 10.17 50.61 -22.95
N SER A 18 11.50 50.53 -22.93
CA SER A 18 12.24 49.30 -22.60
C SER A 18 12.15 48.94 -21.10
N GLN A 19 12.11 49.95 -20.22
CA GLN A 19 11.92 49.73 -18.77
C GLN A 19 10.47 49.36 -18.47
N PHE A 20 9.49 50.03 -19.08
CA PHE A 20 8.08 49.69 -18.92
C PHE A 20 7.76 48.29 -19.48
N GLN A 21 8.33 47.89 -20.62
CA GLN A 21 8.19 46.54 -21.16
C GLN A 21 8.84 45.47 -20.28
N ASN A 22 10.05 45.74 -19.74
CA ASN A 22 10.71 44.82 -18.80
C ASN A 22 9.96 44.72 -17.47
N GLN A 23 9.35 45.80 -17.00
CA GLN A 23 8.56 45.80 -15.78
C GLN A 23 7.23 45.06 -15.97
N SER A 24 6.52 45.31 -17.07
CA SER A 24 5.29 44.59 -17.42
C SER A 24 5.54 43.09 -17.63
N LEU A 25 6.68 42.72 -18.24
CA LEU A 25 7.09 41.32 -18.39
C LEU A 25 7.38 40.67 -17.03
N ARG A 26 8.09 41.37 -16.13
CA ARG A 26 8.35 40.89 -14.76
C ARG A 26 7.05 40.70 -13.97
N GLU A 27 6.16 41.69 -13.99
CA GLU A 27 4.86 41.61 -13.32
C GLU A 27 4.00 40.46 -13.87
N SER A 28 4.03 40.23 -15.19
CA SER A 28 3.33 39.10 -15.80
C SER A 28 3.92 37.75 -15.41
N ILE A 29 5.25 37.66 -15.29
CA ILE A 29 5.95 36.43 -14.86
C ILE A 29 5.68 36.16 -13.39
N ASP A 30 5.77 37.18 -12.53
CA ASP A 30 5.51 37.05 -11.10
C ASP A 30 4.06 36.65 -10.83
N LYS A 31 3.09 37.22 -11.56
CA LYS A 31 1.68 36.83 -11.46
C LYS A 31 1.44 35.39 -11.91
N SER A 32 2.07 34.96 -13.01
CA SER A 32 2.00 33.56 -13.49
C SER A 32 2.61 32.59 -12.47
N LEU A 33 3.69 33.01 -11.82
CA LEU A 33 4.37 32.24 -10.79
C LEU A 33 3.53 32.11 -9.52
N GLU A 34 2.91 33.19 -9.05
CA GLU A 34 1.97 33.17 -7.91
C GLU A 34 0.76 32.26 -8.18
N ASP A 35 0.19 32.31 -9.39
CA ASP A 35 -0.89 31.41 -9.79
C ASP A 35 -0.44 29.94 -9.77
N ASN A 36 0.75 29.65 -10.29
CA ASN A 36 1.32 28.30 -10.23
C ASN A 36 1.62 27.85 -8.80
N ILE A 37 2.11 28.74 -7.91
CA ILE A 37 2.34 28.43 -6.48
C ILE A 37 1.02 28.09 -5.80
N TYR A 38 -0.03 28.86 -6.09
CA TYR A 38 -1.37 28.58 -5.59
C TYR A 38 -1.87 27.21 -6.06
N LYS A 39 -1.77 26.90 -7.37
CA LYS A 39 -2.16 25.60 -7.93
C LYS A 39 -1.37 24.46 -7.29
N PHE A 40 -0.06 24.61 -7.12
CA PHE A 40 0.79 23.61 -6.49
C PHE A 40 0.38 23.33 -5.04
N ASN A 41 0.14 24.38 -4.24
CA ASN A 41 -0.32 24.23 -2.86
C ASN A 41 -1.68 23.53 -2.78
N MET A 42 -2.60 23.83 -3.71
CA MET A 42 -3.90 23.15 -3.79
C MET A 42 -3.75 21.66 -4.14
N ILE A 43 -2.83 21.33 -5.05
CA ILE A 43 -2.50 19.94 -5.39
C ILE A 43 -1.95 19.20 -4.16
N GLU A 44 -1.00 19.80 -3.44
CA GLU A 44 -0.38 19.21 -2.24
C GLU A 44 -1.39 18.96 -1.10
N GLN A 45 -2.39 19.85 -0.97
CA GLN A 45 -3.47 19.78 0.02
C GLN A 45 -4.61 18.84 -0.36
N SER A 46 -4.71 18.42 -1.63
CA SER A 46 -5.68 17.38 -2.03
C SER A 46 -5.28 16.04 -1.39
N CYS A 47 -5.83 15.76 -0.21
CA CYS A 47 -5.64 14.48 0.47
C CYS A 47 -6.29 13.34 -0.33
N LEU A 48 -5.72 12.15 -0.16
CA LEU A 48 -5.80 10.99 -1.05
C LEU A 48 -7.13 10.21 -1.07
N LEU A 49 -8.15 10.62 -0.31
CA LEU A 49 -9.47 9.96 -0.26
C LEU A 49 -10.64 10.94 -0.39
N ASP A 50 -10.39 12.23 -0.22
CA ASP A 50 -11.38 13.25 -0.53
C ASP A 50 -11.28 13.54 -2.01
N ASN A 51 -12.38 13.31 -2.74
CA ASN A 51 -12.58 13.71 -4.13
C ASN A 51 -12.55 15.23 -4.28
N TYR A 52 -11.45 15.89 -3.89
CA TYR A 52 -11.21 17.27 -4.21
C TYR A 52 -10.82 17.32 -5.69
N ARG A 53 -11.85 17.35 -6.54
CA ARG A 53 -11.72 17.78 -7.93
C ARG A 53 -11.24 19.24 -7.92
N ALA A 54 -9.94 19.44 -7.78
CA ALA A 54 -9.35 20.73 -8.07
C ALA A 54 -9.63 21.05 -9.55
N ARG A 55 -10.28 22.20 -9.76
CA ARG A 55 -10.86 22.68 -11.02
C ARG A 55 -9.80 23.25 -11.98
N PHE A 56 -8.66 22.58 -12.14
CA PHE A 56 -7.65 23.01 -13.10
C PHE A 56 -7.73 22.08 -14.30
N LYS A 57 -8.67 22.38 -15.20
CA LYS A 57 -9.01 21.52 -16.34
C LYS A 57 -7.89 21.46 -17.39
N ASP A 58 -6.90 22.35 -17.29
CA ASP A 58 -5.95 22.64 -18.37
C ASP A 58 -4.46 22.47 -17.99
N ASP A 59 -4.09 22.42 -16.69
CA ASP A 59 -2.68 22.31 -16.25
C ASP A 59 -2.45 21.06 -15.37
N THR A 60 -1.58 20.14 -15.79
CA THR A 60 -1.21 18.94 -14.99
C THR A 60 -0.14 19.26 -13.95
N PHE A 61 0.05 18.37 -12.95
CA PHE A 61 1.18 18.52 -12.00
C PHE A 61 2.52 18.64 -12.73
N ARG A 62 2.73 17.80 -13.75
CA ARG A 62 3.92 17.86 -14.61
C ARG A 62 4.10 19.23 -15.25
N ASP A 63 3.04 19.85 -15.77
CA ASP A 63 3.15 21.15 -16.46
C ASP A 63 3.51 22.28 -15.48
N ILE A 64 2.92 22.27 -14.29
CA ILE A 64 3.24 23.22 -13.21
C ILE A 64 4.67 22.98 -12.71
N PHE A 65 5.03 21.74 -12.41
CA PHE A 65 6.35 21.33 -11.92
C PHE A 65 7.45 21.72 -12.91
N ARG A 66 7.25 21.43 -14.20
CA ARG A 66 8.16 21.83 -15.28
C ARG A 66 8.27 23.34 -15.36
N SER A 67 7.16 24.08 -15.26
CA SER A 67 7.18 25.54 -15.34
C SER A 67 8.01 26.16 -14.20
N PHE A 68 7.91 25.62 -12.97
CA PHE A 68 8.77 26.04 -11.86
C PHE A 68 10.24 25.70 -12.08
N LEU A 69 10.52 24.50 -12.56
CA LEU A 69 11.89 24.09 -12.84
C LEU A 69 12.51 25.01 -13.91
N LEU A 70 11.81 25.26 -15.02
CA LEU A 70 12.27 26.18 -16.05
C LEU A 70 12.43 27.60 -15.50
N TYR A 71 11.52 28.08 -14.65
CA TYR A 71 11.66 29.39 -14.01
C TYR A 71 12.94 29.47 -13.17
N LEU A 72 13.20 28.50 -12.29
CA LEU A 72 14.39 28.51 -11.43
C LEU A 72 15.70 28.42 -12.21
N LEU A 73 15.68 27.71 -13.33
CA LEU A 73 16.90 27.40 -14.09
C LEU A 73 17.18 28.37 -15.24
N ASP A 74 16.14 28.90 -15.87
CA ASP A 74 16.21 29.74 -17.07
C ASP A 74 15.90 31.22 -16.79
N SER A 75 15.04 31.51 -15.79
CA SER A 75 14.49 32.85 -15.56
C SER A 75 15.16 33.58 -14.39
N PHE A 76 15.90 34.64 -14.72
CA PHE A 76 16.40 35.72 -13.84
C PHE A 76 17.55 35.40 -12.86
N HIS A 77 18.33 36.45 -12.59
CA HIS A 77 19.43 36.50 -11.61
C HIS A 77 18.99 36.37 -10.14
N ILE A 78 17.72 36.03 -9.87
CA ILE A 78 17.14 35.95 -8.52
C ILE A 78 16.68 34.52 -8.29
N TYR A 79 17.49 33.79 -7.52
CA TYR A 79 17.13 32.45 -7.05
C TYR A 79 16.03 32.54 -5.98
N ARG A 80 14.94 31.77 -6.14
CA ARG A 80 13.77 31.77 -5.23
C ARG A 80 13.76 30.50 -4.38
N HIS A 81 14.14 30.65 -3.10
CA HIS A 81 14.22 29.54 -2.15
C HIS A 81 12.85 28.90 -1.89
N ASP A 82 11.77 29.69 -1.81
CA ASP A 82 10.41 29.21 -1.58
C ASP A 82 9.88 28.24 -2.66
N ILE A 83 10.36 28.36 -3.90
CA ILE A 83 10.03 27.42 -4.99
C ILE A 83 11.00 26.24 -4.97
N SER A 84 12.28 26.49 -4.72
CA SER A 84 13.28 25.44 -4.63
C SER A 84 12.93 24.45 -3.52
N ASP A 85 12.56 24.94 -2.33
CA ASP A 85 12.16 24.14 -1.18
C ASP A 85 10.92 23.27 -1.48
N LYS A 86 10.10 23.64 -2.47
CA LYS A 86 8.95 22.85 -2.92
C LYS A 86 9.31 21.76 -3.93
N LEU A 87 10.29 22.01 -4.81
CA LEU A 87 10.67 21.04 -5.85
C LEU A 87 11.68 20.01 -5.35
N ILE A 88 12.63 20.43 -4.53
CA ILE A 88 13.74 19.60 -4.06
C ILE A 88 13.25 18.28 -3.43
N PRO A 89 12.19 18.24 -2.58
CA PRO A 89 11.70 17.00 -2.00
C PRO A 89 11.20 15.93 -2.98
N TYR A 90 10.95 16.28 -4.24
CA TYR A 90 10.51 15.34 -5.26
C TYR A 90 11.67 14.68 -6.00
N PHE A 91 12.90 15.17 -5.85
CA PHE A 91 14.06 14.67 -6.57
C PHE A 91 14.83 13.67 -5.72
N HIS A 92 14.93 12.44 -6.22
CA HIS A 92 15.70 11.38 -5.56
C HIS A 92 16.92 11.00 -6.41
N VAL A 93 18.07 10.83 -5.77
CA VAL A 93 19.29 10.32 -6.41
C VAL A 93 19.07 8.90 -6.91
N THR A 94 19.53 8.59 -8.12
CA THR A 94 19.42 7.21 -8.61
C THR A 94 20.48 6.30 -7.96
N PRO A 95 20.15 5.03 -7.67
CA PRO A 95 21.10 4.10 -7.03
C PRO A 95 22.44 3.98 -7.78
N GLU A 96 22.41 4.07 -9.11
CA GLU A 96 23.60 3.95 -9.95
C GLU A 96 24.55 5.16 -9.83
N SER A 97 24.03 6.31 -9.42
CA SER A 97 24.78 7.57 -9.34
C SER A 97 25.14 7.99 -7.90
N GLU A 98 24.70 7.22 -6.91
CA GLU A 98 24.85 7.55 -5.49
C GLU A 98 26.32 7.72 -5.07
N ASN A 99 27.22 6.92 -5.66
CA ASN A 99 28.67 6.92 -5.38
C ASN A 99 29.50 7.57 -6.51
N ALA A 100 28.85 8.24 -7.46
CA ALA A 100 29.53 8.85 -8.59
C ALA A 100 29.97 10.29 -8.27
N ASN A 101 31.02 10.76 -8.94
CA ASN A 101 31.47 12.16 -8.86
C ASN A 101 30.42 13.16 -9.38
N TYR A 102 29.51 12.68 -10.23
CA TYR A 102 28.37 13.42 -10.76
C TYR A 102 27.12 12.59 -10.55
N LYS A 103 26.10 13.21 -9.96
CA LYS A 103 24.86 12.54 -9.60
C LYS A 103 23.79 12.69 -10.69
N THR A 104 22.84 11.76 -10.67
CA THR A 104 21.60 11.84 -11.43
C THR A 104 20.44 11.85 -10.45
N TRP A 105 19.57 12.86 -10.55
CA TRP A 105 18.35 12.96 -9.76
C TRP A 105 17.13 12.77 -10.65
N ILE A 106 16.08 12.15 -10.11
CA ILE A 106 14.81 11.97 -10.82
C ILE A 106 13.64 12.38 -9.94
N ALA A 107 12.72 13.15 -10.52
CA ALA A 107 11.42 13.45 -9.95
C ALA A 107 10.30 12.80 -10.76
N VAL A 108 9.43 12.04 -10.10
CA VAL A 108 8.21 11.49 -10.71
C VAL A 108 7.16 12.60 -10.80
N THR A 109 6.79 12.96 -12.02
CA THR A 109 5.86 14.06 -12.29
C THR A 109 4.49 13.59 -12.75
N GLY A 110 4.29 12.27 -12.87
CA GLY A 110 3.00 11.67 -13.14
C GLY A 110 3.07 10.16 -13.32
N MET A 111 1.95 9.53 -13.64
CA MET A 111 1.82 8.08 -13.76
C MET A 111 2.80 7.43 -14.74
N ASN A 112 3.13 8.14 -15.81
CA ASN A 112 4.03 7.69 -16.89
C ASN A 112 5.04 8.80 -17.28
N SER A 113 5.30 9.74 -16.37
CA SER A 113 6.21 10.86 -16.61
C SER A 113 7.17 11.11 -15.46
N TYR A 114 8.37 11.53 -15.81
CA TYR A 114 9.41 11.90 -14.84
C TYR A 114 10.41 12.86 -15.47
N ILE A 115 11.02 13.69 -14.64
CA ILE A 115 12.08 14.61 -15.02
C ILE A 115 13.39 14.09 -14.45
N LYS A 116 14.41 13.98 -15.30
CA LYS A 116 15.76 13.56 -14.94
C LYS A 116 16.71 14.76 -15.00
N ILE A 117 17.55 14.91 -13.98
CA ILE A 117 18.64 15.89 -13.93
C ILE A 117 19.96 15.12 -13.86
N GLU A 118 20.79 15.26 -14.89
CA GLU A 118 22.11 14.63 -14.98
C GLU A 118 23.19 15.67 -14.79
N GLN A 119 23.91 15.60 -13.68
CA GLN A 119 25.04 16.49 -13.44
C GLN A 119 26.16 16.22 -14.45
N THR A 120 26.63 17.27 -15.13
CA THR A 120 27.72 17.17 -16.12
C THR A 120 28.93 18.01 -15.74
N GLY A 121 28.83 18.78 -14.65
CA GLY A 121 29.90 19.57 -14.08
C GLY A 121 29.51 20.17 -12.72
N SER A 122 30.41 20.94 -12.11
CA SER A 122 30.15 21.59 -10.82
C SER A 122 29.12 22.72 -10.88
N ASN A 123 28.81 23.21 -12.08
CA ASN A 123 27.81 24.25 -12.35
C ASN A 123 27.04 24.00 -13.65
N LYS A 124 26.92 22.73 -14.05
CA LYS A 124 26.25 22.28 -15.28
C LYS A 124 25.47 21.00 -15.02
N PHE A 125 24.28 20.92 -15.60
CA PHE A 125 23.55 19.67 -15.72
C PHE A 125 22.71 19.67 -17.00
N LYS A 126 22.27 18.49 -17.39
CA LYS A 126 21.27 18.26 -18.43
C LYS A 126 19.94 17.91 -17.77
N VAL A 127 18.85 18.53 -18.20
CA VAL A 127 17.48 18.15 -17.82
C VAL A 127 16.84 17.40 -18.98
N THR A 128 16.25 16.25 -18.68
CA THR A 128 15.41 15.51 -19.61
C THR A 128 14.01 15.37 -19.02
N ASP A 129 13.01 15.94 -19.69
CA ASP A 129 11.58 15.74 -19.41
C ASP A 129 11.07 14.56 -20.26
N LEU A 130 10.68 13.45 -19.61
CA LEU A 130 10.18 12.25 -20.25
C LEU A 130 8.71 12.02 -19.88
N TYR A 131 7.86 11.84 -20.89
CA TYR A 131 6.43 11.63 -20.67
C TYR A 131 5.78 10.90 -21.84
N ARG A 132 4.54 10.45 -21.64
CA ARG A 132 3.70 9.96 -22.73
C ARG A 132 2.51 10.87 -22.94
N GLU A 133 2.07 10.96 -24.18
CA GLU A 133 0.93 11.80 -24.57
C GLU A 133 0.00 11.00 -25.48
N PHE A 134 -1.31 11.13 -25.25
CA PHE A 134 -2.30 10.44 -26.07
C PHE A 134 -2.38 11.11 -27.44
N ASN A 135 -2.02 10.36 -28.46
CA ASN A 135 -2.18 10.75 -29.84
C ASN A 135 -3.55 10.30 -30.34
N GLY A 136 -4.47 11.25 -30.46
CA GLY A 136 -5.85 11.00 -30.88
C GLY A 136 -5.98 10.48 -32.32
N GLU A 137 -4.99 10.70 -33.18
CA GLU A 137 -5.01 10.25 -34.57
C GLU A 137 -4.70 8.77 -34.68
N THR A 138 -3.65 8.32 -33.99
CA THR A 138 -3.21 6.92 -33.96
C THR A 138 -3.90 6.10 -32.87
N LYS A 139 -4.68 6.75 -31.99
CA LYS A 139 -5.32 6.17 -30.79
C LYS A 139 -4.32 5.42 -29.90
N CYS A 140 -3.09 5.92 -29.82
CA CYS A 140 -2.04 5.35 -28.98
C CYS A 140 -1.36 6.43 -28.15
N TYR A 141 -0.47 6.03 -27.25
CA TYR A 141 0.32 6.95 -26.43
C TYR A 141 1.76 6.97 -26.91
N ASP A 142 2.20 8.12 -27.40
CA ASP A 142 3.54 8.35 -27.95
C ASP A 142 4.52 8.75 -26.85
N LYS A 143 5.78 8.31 -26.98
CA LYS A 143 6.86 8.72 -26.07
C LYS A 143 7.38 10.09 -26.48
N MET A 144 7.42 11.00 -25.52
CA MET A 144 7.96 12.34 -25.67
C MET A 144 9.21 12.49 -24.80
N CYS A 145 10.18 13.24 -25.32
CA CYS A 145 11.45 13.52 -24.65
C CYS A 145 11.85 14.95 -25.01
N ARG A 146 12.15 15.77 -23.99
CA ARG A 146 12.70 17.12 -24.18
C ARG A 146 13.98 17.25 -23.37
N ASP A 147 15.06 17.53 -24.09
CA ASP A 147 16.40 17.73 -23.52
C ASP A 147 16.75 19.21 -23.47
N MET A 148 17.28 19.66 -22.33
CA MET A 148 17.70 21.04 -22.11
C MET A 148 18.99 21.07 -21.31
N ASP A 149 19.95 21.89 -21.73
CA ASP A 149 21.23 22.07 -21.04
C ASP A 149 21.24 23.36 -20.23
N PHE A 150 21.63 23.28 -18.96
CA PHE A 150 21.70 24.44 -18.08
C PHE A 150 23.11 24.62 -17.51
N SER A 151 23.52 25.88 -17.34
CA SER A 151 24.77 26.21 -16.67
C SER A 151 24.72 27.57 -15.97
N GLY A 152 25.52 27.73 -14.91
CA GLY A 152 25.69 29.03 -14.25
C GLY A 152 25.59 28.97 -12.73
N ARG A 153 25.40 30.14 -12.10
CA ARG A 153 25.36 30.27 -10.64
C ARG A 153 24.12 29.59 -10.04
N ASN A 154 22.95 29.79 -10.63
CA ASN A 154 21.69 29.19 -10.15
C ASN A 154 21.76 27.66 -10.19
N VAL A 155 22.32 27.09 -11.27
CA VAL A 155 22.56 25.65 -11.40
C VAL A 155 23.46 25.12 -10.29
N LYS A 156 24.56 25.82 -9.97
CA LYS A 156 25.45 25.42 -8.88
C LYS A 156 24.74 25.39 -7.53
N GLU A 157 23.87 26.37 -7.28
CA GLU A 157 23.08 26.44 -6.05
C GLU A 157 22.02 25.33 -5.99
N PHE A 158 21.33 25.06 -7.09
CA PHE A 158 20.34 23.98 -7.16
C PHE A 158 20.97 22.59 -6.95
N ILE A 159 22.17 22.34 -7.51
CA ILE A 159 22.96 21.12 -7.26
C ILE A 159 23.28 20.98 -5.76
N ARG A 160 23.62 22.09 -5.09
CA ARG A 160 23.89 22.09 -3.64
C ARG A 160 22.64 21.69 -2.86
N LEU A 161 21.49 22.27 -3.16
CA LEU A 161 20.23 21.92 -2.49
C LEU A 161 19.83 20.45 -2.71
N LEU A 162 19.97 19.94 -3.94
CA LEU A 162 19.72 18.53 -4.24
C LEU A 162 20.65 17.62 -3.42
N SER A 163 21.94 17.98 -3.33
CA SER A 163 22.92 17.20 -2.57
C SER A 163 22.67 17.25 -1.05
N ASP A 164 22.28 18.42 -0.53
CA ASP A 164 21.91 18.61 0.88
C ASP A 164 20.66 17.79 1.21
N HIS A 165 19.68 17.74 0.29
CA HIS A 165 18.47 16.92 0.43
C HIS A 165 18.79 15.43 0.40
N ASP A 166 19.61 14.95 -0.54
CA ASP A 166 20.03 13.54 -0.58
C ASP A 166 20.62 13.08 0.77
N GLN A 167 21.44 13.95 1.40
CA GLN A 167 22.04 13.64 2.69
C GLN A 167 20.99 13.61 3.80
N PHE A 168 20.04 14.55 3.77
CA PHE A 168 18.92 14.56 4.70
C PHE A 168 18.04 13.30 4.58
N GLU A 169 17.74 12.84 3.36
CA GLU A 169 16.96 11.62 3.15
C GLU A 169 17.65 10.41 3.78
N LYS A 170 18.97 10.27 3.61
CA LYS A 170 19.73 9.15 4.19
C LYS A 170 19.77 9.14 5.71
N ASP A 171 19.84 10.32 6.32
CA ASP A 171 20.08 10.44 7.76
C ASP A 171 18.78 10.49 8.58
N GLN A 172 17.68 10.99 8.00
CA GLN A 172 16.47 11.31 8.76
C GLN A 172 15.18 10.66 8.24
N ILE A 173 15.14 10.19 6.99
CA ILE A 173 13.92 9.59 6.45
C ILE A 173 13.90 8.08 6.75
N SER A 174 12.71 7.54 7.05
CA SER A 174 12.57 6.11 7.31
C SER A 174 12.93 5.30 6.07
N GLU A 175 13.56 4.14 6.27
CA GLU A 175 13.89 3.21 5.18
C GLU A 175 12.66 2.87 4.30
N LEU A 176 11.48 2.88 4.92
CA LEU A 176 10.21 2.65 4.25
C LEU A 176 9.88 3.75 3.22
N THR A 177 10.08 5.02 3.57
CA THR A 177 9.84 6.13 2.63
C THR A 177 10.84 6.10 1.48
N VAL A 178 12.11 5.78 1.75
CA VAL A 178 13.14 5.60 0.70
C VAL A 178 12.74 4.47 -0.26
N ALA A 179 12.29 3.33 0.28
CA ALA A 179 11.82 2.20 -0.53
C ALA A 179 10.56 2.56 -1.35
N ALA A 180 9.64 3.33 -0.78
CA ALA A 180 8.45 3.82 -1.49
C ALA A 180 8.80 4.76 -2.66
N ASN A 181 9.74 5.69 -2.46
CA ASN A 181 10.21 6.59 -3.50
C ASN A 181 10.93 5.85 -4.63
N ALA A 182 11.74 4.85 -4.29
CA ALA A 182 12.37 3.97 -5.27
C ALA A 182 11.34 3.20 -6.12
N LEU A 183 10.30 2.65 -5.48
CA LEU A 183 9.23 1.91 -6.18
C LEU A 183 8.38 2.83 -7.06
N LYS A 184 8.01 4.02 -6.57
CA LYS A 184 7.28 5.05 -7.33
C LYS A 184 8.03 5.44 -8.60
N LEU A 185 9.35 5.64 -8.48
CA LEU A 185 10.24 5.92 -9.61
C LEU A 185 10.29 4.76 -10.60
N GLU A 186 10.42 3.53 -10.12
CA GLU A 186 10.46 2.33 -10.96
C GLU A 186 9.17 2.17 -11.78
N VAL A 187 8.01 2.32 -11.13
CA VAL A 187 6.70 2.23 -11.76
C VAL A 187 6.55 3.31 -12.85
N ALA A 188 6.90 4.57 -12.56
CA ALA A 188 6.82 5.65 -13.54
C ALA A 188 7.73 5.42 -14.76
N LYS A 189 8.98 4.98 -14.53
CA LYS A 189 9.93 4.61 -15.59
C LYS A 189 9.41 3.47 -16.46
N ASN A 190 8.81 2.45 -15.85
CA ASN A 190 8.30 1.29 -16.57
C ASN A 190 7.01 1.61 -17.32
N ASN A 191 6.14 2.46 -16.78
CA ASN A 191 4.96 2.99 -17.46
C ASN A 191 5.35 3.85 -18.67
N TYR A 192 6.34 4.74 -18.54
CA TYR A 192 6.90 5.47 -19.68
C TYR A 192 7.40 4.51 -20.78
N ASN A 193 7.95 3.37 -20.38
CA ASN A 193 8.47 2.36 -21.30
C ASN A 193 7.45 1.32 -21.78
N MET A 194 6.19 1.37 -21.33
CA MET A 194 5.18 0.33 -21.58
C MET A 194 5.62 -1.08 -21.19
N LYS A 195 6.34 -1.17 -20.06
CA LYS A 195 6.77 -2.45 -19.50
C LYS A 195 5.77 -2.90 -18.45
N TYR A 196 5.52 -4.20 -18.42
CA TYR A 196 5.01 -4.87 -17.23
C TYR A 196 6.20 -5.12 -16.32
N SER A 197 6.33 -4.36 -15.23
CA SER A 197 7.32 -4.68 -14.21
C SER A 197 6.74 -5.67 -13.22
N PHE A 198 7.56 -6.66 -12.89
CA PHE A 198 7.34 -7.58 -11.78
C PHE A 198 8.59 -7.61 -10.90
N ASP A 199 9.35 -6.50 -10.83
CA ASP A 199 10.57 -6.51 -10.03
C ASP A 199 10.22 -6.72 -8.55
N THR A 200 10.37 -7.98 -8.16
CA THR A 200 10.00 -8.43 -6.84
C THR A 200 10.92 -7.88 -5.76
N GLN A 201 12.10 -7.35 -6.08
CA GLN A 201 13.07 -7.01 -5.04
C GLN A 201 12.67 -5.76 -4.25
N THR A 202 12.36 -4.65 -4.93
CA THR A 202 11.92 -3.40 -4.28
C THR A 202 10.57 -3.58 -3.60
N GLU A 203 9.64 -4.27 -4.27
CA GLU A 203 8.33 -4.60 -3.73
C GLU A 203 8.43 -5.52 -2.49
N ARG A 204 9.25 -6.59 -2.53
CA ARG A 204 9.50 -7.45 -1.36
C ARG A 204 10.15 -6.68 -0.23
N ARG A 205 11.12 -5.80 -0.52
CA ARG A 205 11.76 -4.98 0.53
C ARG A 205 10.73 -4.07 1.21
N MET A 206 9.83 -3.46 0.44
CA MET A 206 8.74 -2.67 0.99
C MET A 206 7.85 -3.54 1.92
N ILE A 207 7.46 -4.73 1.46
CA ILE A 207 6.66 -5.67 2.25
C ILE A 207 7.38 -6.12 3.53
N GLU A 208 8.70 -6.36 3.48
CA GLU A 208 9.52 -6.66 4.66
C GLU A 208 9.56 -5.49 5.66
N LEU A 209 9.70 -4.26 5.17
CA LEU A 209 9.72 -3.06 6.01
C LEU A 209 8.36 -2.78 6.65
N ILE A 210 7.26 -3.02 5.92
CA ILE A 210 5.91 -3.02 6.49
C ILE A 210 5.79 -4.04 7.61
N ARG A 211 6.30 -5.26 7.39
CA ARG A 211 6.30 -6.35 8.38
C ARG A 211 7.06 -5.94 9.65
N GLU A 212 8.16 -5.20 9.52
CA GLU A 212 9.02 -4.78 10.64
C GLU A 212 8.48 -3.56 11.42
N GLN A 213 7.59 -2.74 10.83
CA GLN A 213 7.15 -1.46 11.40
C GLN A 213 5.65 -1.36 11.71
N LYS A 214 4.90 -2.48 11.73
CA LYS A 214 3.45 -2.52 11.98
C LYS A 214 3.00 -1.73 13.22
N ASP A 215 3.82 -1.68 14.26
CA ASP A 215 3.51 -1.02 15.54
C ASP A 215 3.93 0.46 15.60
N LEU A 216 4.57 0.99 14.55
CA LEU A 216 5.15 2.35 14.51
C LEU A 216 4.38 3.32 13.62
N ILE A 217 3.27 2.90 13.00
CA ILE A 217 2.50 3.73 12.08
C ILE A 217 1.88 4.89 12.85
N PRO A 218 2.30 6.15 12.60
CA PRO A 218 1.81 7.29 13.36
C PRO A 218 0.30 7.46 13.25
N GLU A 219 -0.38 7.76 14.36
CA GLU A 219 -1.84 7.91 14.42
C GLU A 219 -2.43 8.89 13.38
N LYS A 220 -1.63 9.86 12.94
CA LYS A 220 -2.02 10.88 11.97
C LYS A 220 -2.24 10.37 10.53
N TYR A 221 -1.80 9.16 10.20
CA TYR A 221 -2.00 8.53 8.88
C TYR A 221 -3.14 7.50 8.87
N LEU A 222 -3.97 7.48 9.90
CA LEU A 222 -5.00 6.47 10.07
C LEU A 222 -6.33 6.95 9.50
N HIS A 223 -6.64 6.57 8.25
CA HIS A 223 -8.05 6.34 7.93
C HIS A 223 -8.46 5.06 8.67
N GLN A 224 -9.31 5.15 9.69
CA GLN A 224 -9.80 4.00 10.45
C GLN A 224 -11.30 3.80 10.20
N SER A 225 -11.65 2.69 9.57
CA SER A 225 -13.03 2.26 9.42
C SER A 225 -13.39 1.27 10.54
N GLY A 226 -14.03 1.72 11.62
CA GLY A 226 -14.48 0.83 12.72
C GLY A 226 -15.69 -0.03 12.34
N ILE A 227 -15.53 -1.01 11.43
CA ILE A 227 -16.62 -1.85 10.92
C ILE A 227 -16.98 -2.92 11.94
N LYS A 228 -18.03 -2.65 12.73
CA LYS A 228 -18.48 -3.55 13.81
C LYS A 228 -19.04 -4.89 13.32
N LYS A 229 -19.54 -4.95 12.09
CA LYS A 229 -20.12 -6.17 11.50
C LYS A 229 -19.86 -6.26 10.00
N LEU A 230 -18.91 -7.12 9.62
CA LEU A 230 -18.69 -7.49 8.22
C LEU A 230 -19.82 -8.41 7.75
N LYS A 231 -20.34 -8.15 6.55
CA LYS A 231 -21.31 -9.02 5.89
C LYS A 231 -20.56 -9.90 4.91
N LEU A 232 -20.68 -11.22 5.10
CA LEU A 232 -20.13 -12.23 4.21
C LEU A 232 -21.22 -13.22 3.83
N HIS A 233 -21.16 -13.72 2.60
CA HIS A 233 -21.99 -14.79 2.08
C HIS A 233 -21.20 -16.11 1.99
N GLU A 234 -21.91 -17.24 1.94
CA GLU A 234 -21.29 -18.57 1.97
C GLU A 234 -20.35 -18.82 0.79
N ASP A 235 -20.71 -18.32 -0.40
CA ASP A 235 -19.95 -18.42 -1.64
C ASP A 235 -18.61 -17.67 -1.59
N GLU A 236 -18.50 -16.65 -0.74
CA GLU A 236 -17.26 -15.90 -0.53
C GLU A 236 -16.19 -16.74 0.19
N PHE A 237 -16.56 -17.85 0.84
CA PHE A 237 -15.61 -18.80 1.45
C PHE A 237 -15.21 -19.95 0.52
N SER A 238 -15.56 -19.90 -0.76
CA SER A 238 -15.22 -20.96 -1.73
C SER A 238 -13.72 -21.29 -1.82
N SER A 239 -12.83 -20.34 -1.49
CA SER A 239 -11.37 -20.55 -1.45
C SER A 239 -10.81 -21.00 -0.09
N LEU A 240 -11.63 -21.17 0.95
CA LEU A 240 -11.19 -21.32 2.35
C LEU A 240 -10.14 -22.43 2.55
N LEU A 241 -10.31 -23.58 1.87
CA LEU A 241 -9.38 -24.70 1.96
C LEU A 241 -8.01 -24.37 1.33
N VAL A 242 -8.01 -23.74 0.14
CA VAL A 242 -6.79 -23.33 -0.57
C VAL A 242 -6.08 -22.19 0.15
N ASP A 243 -6.84 -21.27 0.74
CA ASP A 243 -6.29 -20.18 1.55
C ASP A 243 -5.59 -20.71 2.81
N ALA A 244 -6.21 -21.67 3.49
CA ALA A 244 -5.60 -22.34 4.65
C ALA A 244 -4.36 -23.15 4.26
N GLU A 245 -4.39 -23.87 3.15
CA GLU A 245 -3.25 -24.61 2.61
C GLU A 245 -2.06 -23.68 2.35
N ARG A 246 -2.27 -22.61 1.57
CA ARG A 246 -1.24 -21.61 1.26
C ARG A 246 -0.64 -21.03 2.54
N GLN A 247 -1.47 -20.64 3.50
CA GLN A 247 -1.00 -19.99 4.72
C GLN A 247 -0.26 -20.96 5.66
N VAL A 248 -0.66 -22.23 5.74
CA VAL A 248 0.01 -23.23 6.57
C VAL A 248 1.28 -23.80 5.91
N LEU A 249 1.37 -23.81 4.57
CA LEU A 249 2.57 -24.25 3.85
C LEU A 249 3.58 -23.11 3.68
N GLU A 250 3.19 -22.05 2.98
CA GLU A 250 4.08 -20.95 2.57
C GLU A 250 4.18 -19.88 3.65
N GLY A 251 3.11 -19.68 4.42
CA GLY A 251 2.95 -18.62 5.41
C GLY A 251 3.12 -19.06 6.87
N SER A 252 3.52 -20.30 7.15
CA SER A 252 3.48 -20.91 8.51
C SER A 252 4.19 -20.07 9.57
N SER A 253 5.24 -19.36 9.17
CA SER A 253 5.99 -18.46 10.05
C SER A 253 5.19 -17.29 10.62
N PHE A 254 4.00 -17.02 10.08
CA PHE A 254 3.06 -15.95 10.47
C PHE A 254 1.74 -16.48 11.04
N VAL A 255 1.70 -17.78 11.35
CA VAL A 255 0.55 -18.44 11.98
C VAL A 255 0.83 -18.61 13.47
N LEU A 256 -0.02 -18.02 14.30
CA LEU A 256 -0.02 -18.17 15.74
C LEU A 256 -1.24 -19.01 16.17
N CYS A 257 -1.05 -19.84 17.19
CA CYS A 257 -2.11 -20.53 17.90
C CYS A 257 -2.08 -20.09 19.37
N CYS A 258 -3.14 -19.45 19.83
CA CYS A 258 -3.25 -18.90 21.18
C CYS A 258 -2.10 -17.91 21.51
N GLY A 259 -1.68 -17.12 20.53
CA GLY A 259 -0.59 -16.15 20.63
C GLY A 259 0.82 -16.75 20.61
N GLU A 260 0.98 -18.06 20.41
CA GLU A 260 2.29 -18.70 20.24
C GLU A 260 2.49 -19.11 18.78
N LYS A 261 3.69 -18.92 18.24
CA LYS A 261 4.02 -19.33 16.87
C LYS A 261 3.90 -20.85 16.74
N ILE A 262 3.23 -21.33 15.71
CA ILE A 262 3.20 -22.77 15.43
C ILE A 262 4.62 -23.24 15.07
N ASN A 263 5.06 -24.35 15.66
CA ASN A 263 6.37 -24.94 15.36
C ASN A 263 6.27 -25.88 14.14
N SER A 264 7.40 -26.46 13.73
CA SER A 264 7.46 -27.36 12.57
C SER A 264 6.55 -28.57 12.75
N THR A 265 6.44 -29.15 13.95
CA THR A 265 5.56 -30.29 14.23
C THR A 265 4.10 -29.96 13.97
N ILE A 266 3.60 -28.85 14.50
CA ILE A 266 2.22 -28.41 14.27
C ILE A 266 2.00 -28.10 12.78
N SER A 267 2.94 -27.38 12.17
CA SER A 267 2.88 -27.01 10.75
C SER A 267 2.80 -28.24 9.85
N GLU A 268 3.68 -29.23 10.03
CA GLU A 268 3.73 -30.45 9.22
C GLU A 268 2.44 -31.28 9.35
N LEU A 269 1.90 -31.40 10.57
CA LEU A 269 0.64 -32.12 10.81
C LEU A 269 -0.56 -31.42 10.15
N LEU A 270 -0.66 -30.09 10.29
CA LEU A 270 -1.69 -29.30 9.61
C LEU A 270 -1.54 -29.40 8.10
N SER A 271 -0.33 -29.17 7.56
CA SER A 271 -0.03 -29.25 6.13
C SER A 271 -0.46 -30.59 5.56
N LYS A 272 -0.08 -31.71 6.19
CA LYS A 272 -0.46 -33.05 5.74
C LYS A 272 -1.98 -33.21 5.67
N LYS A 273 -2.68 -32.89 6.76
CA LYS A 273 -4.14 -33.04 6.82
C LYS A 273 -4.86 -32.15 5.81
N ILE A 274 -4.38 -30.92 5.59
CA ILE A 274 -4.98 -29.99 4.63
C ILE A 274 -4.69 -30.45 3.19
N THR A 275 -3.46 -30.86 2.89
CA THR A 275 -3.09 -31.32 1.54
C THR A 275 -3.81 -32.62 1.15
N ASP A 276 -4.05 -33.53 2.10
CA ASP A 276 -4.87 -34.73 1.89
C ASP A 276 -6.33 -34.37 1.51
N LEU A 277 -6.79 -33.16 1.85
CA LEU A 277 -8.11 -32.64 1.50
C LEU A 277 -8.13 -31.85 0.18
N THR A 278 -7.01 -31.23 -0.22
CA THR A 278 -6.88 -30.43 -1.47
C THR A 278 -6.51 -31.27 -2.68
N HIS A 279 -5.86 -32.42 -2.49
CA HIS A 279 -5.55 -33.39 -3.53
C HIS A 279 -6.50 -34.58 -3.45
N PRO A 280 -7.59 -34.61 -4.25
CA PRO A 280 -8.59 -35.66 -4.11
C PRO A 280 -8.06 -36.99 -4.65
N THR A 281 -7.72 -37.91 -3.75
CA THR A 281 -7.95 -39.34 -3.99
C THR A 281 -9.44 -39.61 -3.72
N GLU A 282 -10.27 -39.36 -4.74
CA GLU A 282 -11.63 -39.88 -4.87
C GLU A 282 -12.57 -39.73 -3.63
N SER A 283 -13.04 -38.52 -3.30
CA SER A 283 -14.36 -38.37 -2.63
C SER A 283 -14.92 -36.95 -2.53
N PHE A 284 -14.10 -35.90 -2.66
CA PHE A 284 -14.62 -34.54 -2.76
C PHE A 284 -14.72 -34.14 -4.23
N THR A 285 -15.82 -34.49 -4.89
CA THR A 285 -16.26 -33.70 -6.03
C THR A 285 -16.60 -32.31 -5.49
N LEU A 286 -15.66 -31.38 -5.63
CA LEU A 286 -15.85 -29.95 -5.41
C LEU A 286 -16.96 -29.47 -6.35
N SER A 287 -18.22 -29.68 -5.97
CA SER A 287 -19.35 -29.06 -6.66
C SER A 287 -19.31 -27.57 -6.39
N GLU A 288 -19.72 -26.80 -7.40
CA GLU A 288 -20.04 -25.38 -7.25
C GLU A 288 -20.96 -25.24 -6.03
N TYR A 289 -20.55 -24.43 -5.04
CA TYR A 289 -21.22 -24.13 -3.77
C TYR A 289 -21.07 -25.21 -2.67
N LEU A 290 -20.10 -24.99 -1.76
CA LEU A 290 -19.98 -25.71 -0.49
C LEU A 290 -20.90 -25.04 0.54
N SER A 291 -21.79 -25.81 1.18
CA SER A 291 -22.59 -25.32 2.32
C SER A 291 -21.77 -25.33 3.61
N TYR A 292 -22.23 -24.60 4.64
CA TYR A 292 -21.64 -24.65 5.99
C TYR A 292 -21.42 -26.07 6.53
N ASP A 293 -22.35 -26.99 6.25
CA ASP A 293 -22.25 -28.39 6.68
C ASP A 293 -21.03 -29.09 6.08
N VAL A 294 -20.63 -28.71 4.86
CA VAL A 294 -19.45 -29.29 4.21
C VAL A 294 -18.16 -28.78 4.85
N TYR A 295 -18.10 -27.50 5.25
CA TYR A 295 -16.94 -26.96 5.97
C TYR A 295 -16.78 -27.59 7.37
N GLU A 296 -17.87 -27.86 8.07
CA GLU A 296 -17.81 -28.58 9.35
C GLU A 296 -17.25 -30.00 9.21
N GLU A 297 -17.56 -30.70 8.12
CA GLU A 297 -16.95 -32.01 7.80
C GLU A 297 -15.46 -31.89 7.44
N ILE A 298 -15.06 -30.81 6.76
CA ILE A 298 -13.65 -30.51 6.49
C ILE A 298 -12.91 -30.28 7.81
N PHE A 299 -13.44 -29.44 8.71
CA PHE A 299 -12.79 -29.14 9.99
C PHE A 299 -12.64 -30.39 10.85
N LYS A 300 -13.66 -31.26 10.88
CA LYS A 300 -13.61 -32.56 11.56
C LYS A 300 -12.43 -33.43 11.13
N LYS A 301 -12.10 -33.44 9.83
CA LYS A 301 -10.98 -34.22 9.28
C LYS A 301 -9.62 -33.66 9.65
N VAL A 302 -9.53 -32.34 9.91
CA VAL A 302 -8.27 -31.67 10.27
C VAL A 302 -8.00 -31.67 11.78
N VAL A 303 -9.02 -31.89 12.63
CA VAL A 303 -8.86 -32.01 14.08
C VAL A 303 -7.76 -33.01 14.46
N PHE A 304 -6.94 -32.63 15.44
CA PHE A 304 -5.82 -33.44 15.92
C PHE A 304 -6.33 -34.59 16.79
N THR A 305 -5.86 -35.78 16.49
CA THR A 305 -6.10 -36.99 17.29
C THR A 305 -5.32 -36.93 18.60
N PRO A 306 -5.65 -37.76 19.61
CA PRO A 306 -4.90 -37.81 20.86
C PRO A 306 -3.40 -38.07 20.67
N GLY A 307 -3.02 -38.99 19.78
CA GLY A 307 -1.62 -39.27 19.49
C GLY A 307 -0.89 -38.10 18.82
N GLU A 308 -1.56 -37.35 17.93
CA GLU A 308 -0.99 -36.12 17.35
C GLU A 308 -0.86 -35.02 18.41
N CYS A 309 -1.81 -34.91 19.34
CA CYS A 309 -1.73 -33.97 20.46
C CYS A 309 -0.56 -34.29 21.40
N ASP A 310 -0.24 -35.57 21.61
CA ASP A 310 0.91 -35.99 22.40
C ASP A 310 2.23 -35.57 21.73
N LEU A 311 2.36 -35.77 20.41
CA LEU A 311 3.50 -35.30 19.63
C LEU A 311 3.66 -33.77 19.70
N VAL A 312 2.56 -33.04 19.54
CA VAL A 312 2.57 -31.57 19.66
C VAL A 312 3.00 -31.15 21.06
N ARG A 313 2.46 -31.78 22.11
CA ARG A 313 2.81 -31.49 23.50
C ARG A 313 4.31 -31.63 23.74
N ASP A 314 4.88 -32.75 23.31
CA ASP A 314 6.32 -33.02 23.47
C ASP A 314 7.17 -31.98 22.72
N SER A 315 6.78 -31.63 21.50
CA SER A 315 7.48 -30.60 20.72
C SER A 315 7.44 -29.22 21.39
N LEU A 316 6.29 -28.80 21.93
CA LEU A 316 6.14 -27.49 22.59
C LEU A 316 6.89 -27.43 23.92
N VAL A 317 7.01 -28.56 24.64
CA VAL A 317 7.85 -28.65 25.84
C VAL A 317 9.33 -28.46 25.49
N GLN A 318 9.79 -29.05 24.38
CA GLN A 318 11.16 -28.87 23.89
C GLN A 318 11.43 -27.40 23.49
N ASP A 319 10.43 -26.72 22.93
CA ASP A 319 10.49 -25.29 22.60
C ASP A 319 10.38 -24.37 23.84
N GLY A 320 10.20 -24.92 25.04
CA GLY A 320 10.14 -24.16 26.29
C GLY A 320 8.82 -23.42 26.52
N ILE A 321 7.74 -23.80 25.82
CA ILE A 321 6.42 -23.21 26.00
C ILE A 321 5.83 -23.64 27.35
N LYS A 322 5.20 -22.70 28.04
CA LYS A 322 4.66 -22.95 29.39
C LYS A 322 3.48 -23.94 29.37
N PRO A 323 3.32 -24.82 30.38
CA PRO A 323 2.26 -25.83 30.41
C PRO A 323 0.85 -25.27 30.20
N GLU A 324 0.53 -24.10 30.75
CA GLU A 324 -0.78 -23.45 30.60
C GLU A 324 -1.06 -23.01 29.15
N LYS A 325 -0.02 -22.65 28.40
CA LYS A 325 -0.12 -22.29 26.97
C LYS A 325 -0.24 -23.55 26.12
N ILE A 326 0.54 -24.57 26.43
CA ILE A 326 0.44 -25.88 25.77
C ILE A 326 -0.99 -26.43 25.88
N ALA A 327 -1.60 -26.41 27.06
CA ALA A 327 -2.98 -26.87 27.25
C ALA A 327 -3.98 -26.15 26.34
N LYS A 328 -3.84 -24.82 26.18
CA LYS A 328 -4.68 -24.01 25.28
C LYS A 328 -4.47 -24.35 23.80
N ILE A 329 -3.22 -24.52 23.38
CA ILE A 329 -2.88 -24.90 22.00
C ILE A 329 -3.45 -26.28 21.67
N ILE A 330 -3.29 -27.25 22.58
CA ILE A 330 -3.84 -28.60 22.41
C ILE A 330 -5.37 -28.56 22.35
N SER A 331 -6.04 -27.83 23.25
CA SER A 331 -7.51 -27.64 23.20
C SER A 331 -7.95 -27.07 21.86
N CYS A 332 -7.25 -26.03 21.39
CA CYS A 332 -7.53 -25.39 20.11
C CYS A 332 -7.41 -26.37 18.93
N LEU A 333 -6.28 -27.08 18.80
CA LEU A 333 -6.01 -28.00 17.67
C LEU A 333 -6.86 -29.27 17.70
N SER A 334 -7.32 -29.69 18.88
CA SER A 334 -8.22 -30.85 19.06
C SER A 334 -9.70 -30.51 18.98
N SER A 335 -10.06 -29.24 18.75
CA SER A 335 -11.45 -28.78 18.66
C SER A 335 -11.84 -28.40 17.23
N ARG A 336 -13.08 -28.72 16.83
CA ARG A 336 -13.65 -28.26 15.54
C ARG A 336 -13.65 -26.75 15.45
N THR A 337 -13.98 -26.09 16.56
CA THR A 337 -14.06 -24.62 16.64
C THR A 337 -12.71 -23.96 16.42
N GLY A 338 -11.64 -24.47 17.03
CA GLY A 338 -10.27 -23.98 16.86
C GLY A 338 -9.76 -24.19 15.44
N ILE A 339 -9.97 -25.39 14.87
CA ILE A 339 -9.65 -25.65 13.46
C ILE A 339 -10.46 -24.75 12.52
N GLY A 340 -11.76 -24.56 12.76
CA GLY A 340 -12.55 -23.60 12.00
C GLY A 340 -11.96 -22.19 12.09
N ASN A 341 -11.58 -21.72 13.29
CA ASN A 341 -10.93 -20.43 13.50
C ASN A 341 -9.63 -20.28 12.71
N LEU A 342 -8.80 -21.32 12.59
CA LEU A 342 -7.64 -21.32 11.69
C LEU A 342 -8.06 -21.05 10.25
N PHE A 343 -9.00 -21.83 9.72
CA PHE A 343 -9.44 -21.70 8.33
C PHE A 343 -9.99 -20.30 8.02
N TYR A 344 -10.88 -19.79 8.88
CA TYR A 344 -11.39 -18.42 8.72
C TYR A 344 -10.27 -17.39 8.84
N ALA A 345 -9.34 -17.52 9.79
CA ALA A 345 -8.23 -16.57 9.91
C ALA A 345 -7.38 -16.50 8.64
N CYS A 346 -7.27 -17.58 7.88
CA CYS A 346 -6.55 -17.61 6.59
C CYS A 346 -7.37 -17.04 5.41
N SER A 347 -8.68 -16.85 5.54
CA SER A 347 -9.56 -16.51 4.41
C SER A 347 -9.27 -15.13 3.80
N GLN A 348 -9.09 -15.07 2.48
CA GLN A 348 -8.99 -13.80 1.75
C GLN A 348 -10.32 -13.04 1.66
N ALA A 349 -11.46 -13.70 1.93
CA ALA A 349 -12.80 -13.10 1.83
C ALA A 349 -12.96 -11.86 2.72
N PHE A 350 -12.25 -11.82 3.85
CA PHE A 350 -12.29 -10.69 4.77
C PHE A 350 -11.69 -9.41 4.20
N HIS A 351 -10.68 -9.50 3.34
CA HIS A 351 -10.15 -8.34 2.64
C HIS A 351 -11.22 -7.73 1.72
N VAL A 352 -11.86 -8.57 0.91
CA VAL A 352 -12.95 -8.16 0.00
C VAL A 352 -14.14 -7.60 0.77
N ALA A 353 -14.52 -8.21 1.88
CA ALA A 353 -15.62 -7.73 2.72
C ALA A 353 -15.32 -6.37 3.37
N ASN A 354 -14.07 -6.13 3.78
CA ASN A 354 -13.63 -4.83 4.28
C ASN A 354 -13.74 -3.76 3.18
N ASP A 355 -13.23 -4.03 1.98
CA ASP A 355 -13.34 -3.12 0.83
C ASP A 355 -14.81 -2.80 0.52
N ASN A 356 -15.68 -3.81 0.52
CA ASN A 356 -17.12 -3.62 0.28
C ASN A 356 -17.80 -2.77 1.35
N ALA A 357 -17.31 -2.79 2.58
CA ALA A 357 -17.82 -1.97 3.68
C ALA A 357 -17.26 -0.53 3.66
N ALA A 358 -16.11 -0.30 3.03
CA ALA A 358 -15.47 1.01 2.88
C ALA A 358 -15.41 1.43 1.39
N LEU A 359 -16.50 2.04 0.91
CA LEU A 359 -16.70 2.35 -0.52
C LEU A 359 -15.60 3.25 -1.13
N ASP A 360 -15.01 4.14 -0.33
CA ASP A 360 -13.88 4.99 -0.71
C ASP A 360 -12.61 4.16 -0.96
N VAL A 361 -12.30 3.21 -0.08
CA VAL A 361 -11.18 2.26 -0.25
C VAL A 361 -11.38 1.40 -1.50
N ARG A 362 -12.58 0.84 -1.69
CA ARG A 362 -12.91 0.07 -2.90
C ARG A 362 -12.78 0.89 -4.18
N ARG A 363 -13.19 2.17 -4.16
CA ARG A 363 -13.02 3.07 -5.30
C ARG A 363 -11.55 3.36 -5.59
N ALA A 364 -10.73 3.55 -4.55
CA ALA A 364 -9.30 3.73 -4.71
C ALA A 364 -8.65 2.51 -5.39
N ALA A 365 -8.95 1.30 -4.92
CA ALA A 365 -8.49 0.06 -5.54
C ALA A 365 -8.96 -0.09 -7.00
N THR A 366 -10.22 0.23 -7.28
CA THR A 366 -10.78 0.19 -8.65
C THR A 366 -10.05 1.17 -9.58
N SER A 367 -9.75 2.37 -9.09
CA SER A 367 -9.04 3.40 -9.88
C SER A 367 -7.64 2.95 -10.30
N VAL A 368 -6.94 2.15 -9.48
CA VAL A 368 -5.67 1.55 -9.87
C VAL A 368 -5.87 0.54 -11.00
N GLY A 369 -6.86 -0.35 -10.85
CA GLY A 369 -7.22 -1.34 -11.87
C GLY A 369 -7.54 -0.71 -13.24
N ASP A 370 -8.36 0.35 -13.25
CA ASP A 370 -8.75 1.09 -14.46
C ASP A 370 -7.55 1.74 -15.18
N THR A 371 -6.43 1.93 -14.48
CA THR A 371 -5.22 2.58 -14.99
C THR A 371 -4.25 1.60 -15.68
N ILE A 372 -4.37 0.29 -15.42
CA ILE A 372 -3.42 -0.75 -15.88
C ILE A 372 -3.30 -0.80 -17.40
N ASP A 373 -4.40 -0.60 -18.14
CA ASP A 373 -4.39 -0.67 -19.61
C ASP A 373 -3.49 0.40 -20.25
N VAL A 374 -3.40 1.57 -19.61
CA VAL A 374 -2.59 2.71 -20.09
C VAL A 374 -1.21 2.73 -19.45
N CYS A 375 -1.14 2.29 -18.19
CA CYS A 375 0.05 2.29 -17.34
C CYS A 375 0.24 0.87 -16.73
N PRO A 376 0.78 -0.08 -17.51
CA PRO A 376 0.79 -1.51 -17.17
C PRO A 376 1.59 -1.86 -15.91
N SER A 377 2.53 -1.02 -15.48
CA SER A 377 3.30 -1.27 -14.26
C SER A 377 2.49 -1.08 -12.98
N PHE A 378 1.30 -0.45 -13.03
CA PHE A 378 0.40 -0.42 -11.86
C PHE A 378 -0.08 -1.81 -11.42
N VAL A 379 0.09 -2.85 -12.25
CA VAL A 379 -0.15 -4.23 -11.82
C VAL A 379 0.65 -4.60 -10.55
N ALA A 380 1.84 -4.02 -10.36
CA ALA A 380 2.65 -4.21 -9.16
C ALA A 380 2.05 -3.52 -7.92
N LEU A 381 1.28 -2.45 -8.13
CA LEU A 381 0.65 -1.66 -7.06
C LEU A 381 -0.87 -1.87 -6.99
N ASN A 382 -1.38 -2.99 -7.50
CA ASN A 382 -2.81 -3.32 -7.49
C ASN A 382 -3.18 -4.37 -6.43
N GLY A 383 -2.45 -4.40 -5.32
CA GLY A 383 -2.70 -5.32 -4.21
C GLY A 383 -2.40 -6.80 -4.49
N ARG A 384 -1.57 -7.08 -5.50
CA ARG A 384 -1.14 -8.45 -5.85
C ARG A 384 -0.28 -9.08 -4.76
N ASN A 385 0.57 -8.28 -4.13
CA ASN A 385 1.45 -8.76 -3.08
C ASN A 385 0.93 -8.30 -1.73
N TYR A 386 0.80 -9.27 -0.83
CA TYR A 386 0.27 -9.07 0.49
C TYR A 386 1.01 -9.91 1.52
N HIS A 387 0.87 -9.52 2.77
CA HIS A 387 1.41 -10.22 3.92
C HIS A 387 0.31 -10.48 4.94
N GLN A 388 0.06 -11.75 5.21
CA GLN A 388 -1.04 -12.18 6.09
C GLN A 388 -0.48 -12.77 7.38
N HIS A 389 -0.88 -12.17 8.51
CA HIS A 389 -0.65 -12.69 9.84
C HIS A 389 -1.96 -13.17 10.44
N VAL A 390 -1.92 -14.34 11.07
CA VAL A 390 -3.11 -14.94 11.65
C VAL A 390 -2.79 -15.42 13.06
N ASP A 391 -3.70 -15.16 13.99
CA ASP A 391 -3.70 -15.78 15.32
C ASP A 391 -5.08 -16.36 15.58
N PHE A 392 -5.13 -17.64 15.89
CA PHE A 392 -6.38 -18.35 16.12
C PHE A 392 -6.36 -19.05 17.48
N SER A 393 -7.55 -19.24 18.03
CA SER A 393 -7.78 -19.96 19.27
C SER A 393 -9.10 -20.73 19.16
N GLU A 394 -9.46 -21.46 20.20
CA GLU A 394 -10.77 -22.08 20.29
C GLU A 394 -11.92 -21.04 20.31
N TYR A 395 -11.67 -19.82 20.79
CA TYR A 395 -12.70 -18.80 21.05
C TYR A 395 -12.87 -17.76 19.93
N GLY A 396 -11.92 -17.69 19.01
CA GLY A 396 -11.93 -16.72 17.92
C GLY A 396 -10.59 -16.62 17.21
N PHE A 397 -10.49 -15.66 16.32
CA PHE A 397 -9.26 -15.37 15.59
C PHE A 397 -9.06 -13.88 15.34
N THR A 398 -7.83 -13.53 15.02
CA THR A 398 -7.46 -12.26 14.41
C THR A 398 -6.69 -12.53 13.11
N GLN A 399 -6.92 -11.66 12.14
CA GLN A 399 -6.21 -11.64 10.88
C GLN A 399 -5.72 -10.22 10.65
N THR A 400 -4.46 -10.07 10.27
CA THR A 400 -3.92 -8.82 9.72
C THR A 400 -3.41 -9.10 8.32
N LEU A 401 -3.97 -8.45 7.32
CA LEU A 401 -3.50 -8.47 5.95
C LEU A 401 -2.89 -7.09 5.62
N CYS A 402 -1.61 -7.05 5.28
CA CYS A 402 -0.96 -5.85 4.77
C CYS A 402 -0.83 -5.98 3.25
N VAL A 403 -1.31 -5.00 2.50
CA VAL A 403 -1.36 -5.01 1.04
C VAL A 403 -0.66 -3.76 0.52
N LEU A 404 0.32 -3.95 -0.34
CA LEU A 404 0.96 -2.83 -1.03
C LEU A 404 0.08 -2.38 -2.19
N GLY A 405 -0.21 -1.09 -2.26
CA GLY A 405 -1.04 -0.52 -3.31
C GLY A 405 -0.61 0.89 -3.71
N ALA A 406 -1.18 1.38 -4.82
CA ALA A 406 -1.11 2.78 -5.18
C ALA A 406 -2.32 3.53 -4.61
N VAL A 407 -2.15 4.83 -4.40
CA VAL A 407 -3.28 5.75 -4.32
C VAL A 407 -3.17 6.75 -5.46
N VAL A 408 -4.10 6.63 -6.40
CA VAL A 408 -4.11 7.43 -7.63
C VAL A 408 -4.72 8.79 -7.36
N ASN A 409 -4.00 9.84 -7.70
CA ASN A 409 -4.51 11.20 -7.72
C ASN A 409 -4.91 11.60 -9.14
N ASN A 410 -6.18 11.37 -9.45
CA ASN A 410 -6.76 11.73 -10.75
C ASN A 410 -6.79 13.24 -11.03
N ALA A 411 -6.70 14.09 -10.00
CA ALA A 411 -6.79 15.54 -10.18
C ALA A 411 -5.52 16.13 -10.81
N ASN A 412 -4.38 15.45 -10.67
CA ASN A 412 -3.08 15.98 -11.08
C ASN A 412 -2.23 14.98 -11.87
N ASP A 413 -2.80 13.83 -12.24
CA ASP A 413 -2.16 12.73 -12.98
C ASP A 413 -0.95 12.09 -12.27
N THR A 414 -1.03 11.95 -10.94
CA THR A 414 0.04 11.37 -10.11
C THR A 414 -0.45 10.21 -9.24
N PHE A 415 0.47 9.58 -8.51
CA PHE A 415 0.15 8.53 -7.55
C PHE A 415 1.21 8.49 -6.42
N ASP A 416 0.79 7.97 -5.28
CA ASP A 416 1.67 7.64 -4.15
C ASP A 416 1.63 6.14 -3.85
N VAL A 417 2.68 5.63 -3.20
CA VAL A 417 2.72 4.25 -2.71
C VAL A 417 2.07 4.22 -1.33
N ALA A 418 1.19 3.25 -1.09
CA ALA A 418 0.49 3.09 0.18
C ALA A 418 0.47 1.64 0.65
N ASN A 419 0.45 1.49 1.97
CA ASN A 419 0.23 0.23 2.64
C ASN A 419 -1.19 0.19 3.21
N TYR A 420 -2.01 -0.73 2.71
CA TYR A 420 -3.36 -1.00 3.19
C TYR A 420 -3.30 -2.13 4.21
N ILE A 421 -3.72 -1.86 5.44
CA ILE A 421 -3.68 -2.80 6.55
C ILE A 421 -5.12 -3.12 6.94
N TYR A 422 -5.53 -4.33 6.64
CA TYR A 422 -6.82 -4.88 7.02
C TYR A 422 -6.64 -5.69 8.29
N THR A 423 -7.38 -5.35 9.33
CA THR A 423 -7.47 -6.17 10.53
C THR A 423 -8.87 -6.71 10.66
N THR A 424 -9.00 -8.02 10.78
CA THR A 424 -10.27 -8.70 11.00
C THR A 424 -10.22 -9.46 12.31
N LYS A 425 -11.30 -9.38 13.08
CA LYS A 425 -11.51 -10.20 14.27
C LYS A 425 -12.77 -11.01 14.10
N GLY A 426 -12.66 -12.32 14.30
CA GLY A 426 -13.81 -13.22 14.43
C GLY A 426 -13.94 -13.69 15.86
N GLU A 427 -15.13 -13.50 16.44
CA GLU A 427 -15.47 -14.03 17.77
C GLU A 427 -16.60 -15.06 17.62
N ASN A 428 -16.49 -16.16 18.36
CA ASN A 428 -17.62 -17.07 18.51
C ASN A 428 -18.72 -16.37 19.32
N ILE A 429 -19.99 -16.49 18.90
CA ILE A 429 -21.11 -16.06 19.74
C ILE A 429 -21.20 -17.03 20.91
N ILE A 430 -20.86 -16.55 22.11
CA ILE A 430 -21.17 -17.26 23.36
C ILE A 430 -22.64 -16.94 23.67
N HIS A 431 -23.54 -17.92 23.48
CA HIS A 431 -24.89 -17.82 24.02
C HIS A 431 -24.81 -18.06 25.54
N ASN A 432 -24.87 -16.99 26.33
CA ASN A 432 -24.89 -17.02 27.80
C ASN A 432 -26.28 -17.37 28.38
N ASP A 433 -27.11 -18.09 27.65
CA ASP A 433 -28.46 -18.46 28.11
C ASP A 433 -28.52 -19.95 28.43
N ALA A 434 -27.79 -20.35 29.47
CA ALA A 434 -28.15 -21.50 30.28
C ALA A 434 -28.05 -21.03 31.74
N GLU A 435 -29.18 -20.58 32.29
CA GLU A 435 -29.34 -20.46 33.73
C GLU A 435 -29.00 -21.83 34.34
N ASP A 436 -27.87 -21.84 35.05
CA ASP A 436 -27.28 -22.99 35.73
C ASP A 436 -28.09 -23.29 37.00
N ASP A 437 -29.19 -24.02 36.83
CA ASP A 437 -30.03 -24.54 37.92
C ASP A 437 -29.77 -26.03 38.17
N SER A 438 -28.50 -26.43 38.33
CA SER A 438 -28.14 -27.79 38.76
C SER A 438 -27.11 -27.77 39.88
N PRO A 439 -27.48 -28.11 41.12
CA PRO A 439 -26.56 -28.14 42.25
C PRO A 439 -25.78 -29.45 42.23
N TYR A 440 -24.55 -29.47 41.69
CA TYR A 440 -23.63 -30.57 41.95
C TYR A 440 -22.24 -30.07 42.33
N VAL A 441 -21.97 -30.28 43.62
CA VAL A 441 -20.70 -30.09 44.32
C VAL A 441 -19.58 -30.86 43.61
N HIS A 442 -18.50 -30.15 43.27
CA HIS A 442 -17.26 -30.76 42.81
C HIS A 442 -16.64 -31.63 43.91
N SER A 443 -16.55 -32.93 43.68
CA SER A 443 -15.57 -33.79 44.36
C SER A 443 -14.47 -34.16 43.39
N ASP A 444 -13.23 -33.86 43.77
CA ASP A 444 -12.01 -34.37 43.15
C ASP A 444 -12.04 -35.90 43.08
N GLU A 445 -11.40 -36.45 42.04
CA GLU A 445 -11.28 -37.88 41.67
C GLU A 445 -12.37 -38.44 40.74
N SER A 446 -12.15 -38.32 39.42
CA SER A 446 -12.12 -39.49 38.51
C SER A 446 -11.97 -39.05 37.04
N TYR A 447 -10.83 -39.38 36.44
CA TYR A 447 -10.70 -39.50 34.98
C TYR A 447 -11.56 -40.69 34.53
N ARG A 448 -12.75 -40.42 34.00
CA ARG A 448 -13.49 -41.37 33.15
C ARG A 448 -14.05 -40.65 31.93
N HIS A 449 -13.84 -41.28 30.77
CA HIS A 449 -14.43 -40.96 29.48
C HIS A 449 -15.90 -40.55 29.61
N LYS A 450 -16.22 -39.33 29.17
CA LYS A 450 -17.58 -38.91 28.83
C LYS A 450 -17.74 -39.03 27.32
N ASP A 451 -17.93 -40.26 26.86
CA ASP A 451 -18.55 -40.49 25.56
C ASP A 451 -20.09 -40.34 25.76
N ASP A 452 -20.73 -39.66 24.80
CA ASP A 452 -22.17 -39.72 24.51
C ASP A 452 -23.21 -39.11 25.47
N TYR A 453 -23.04 -37.86 25.92
CA TYR A 453 -24.16 -37.07 26.48
C TYR A 453 -24.40 -35.68 25.86
N TRP A 454 -23.90 -35.44 24.64
CA TRP A 454 -24.19 -34.24 23.84
C TRP A 454 -24.91 -34.53 22.51
N ALA A 455 -25.52 -35.72 22.38
CA ALA A 455 -26.47 -36.00 21.32
C ALA A 455 -27.85 -35.43 21.68
N ARG A 456 -28.01 -34.11 21.50
CA ARG A 456 -29.32 -33.54 21.19
C ARG A 456 -29.23 -32.84 19.84
N ASP A 457 -29.69 -33.58 18.85
CA ASP A 457 -30.05 -33.09 17.53
C ASP A 457 -30.85 -31.78 17.61
N ASN A 458 -30.55 -30.90 16.67
CA ASN A 458 -31.07 -29.54 16.48
C ASN A 458 -30.48 -28.44 17.37
N ASP A 459 -29.28 -27.94 17.02
CA ASP A 459 -29.21 -26.49 16.79
C ASP A 459 -28.10 -26.05 15.83
N ILE A 460 -28.52 -25.73 14.60
CA ILE A 460 -27.84 -24.94 13.58
C ILE A 460 -27.54 -23.49 14.06
N ARG A 461 -27.76 -23.19 15.36
CA ARG A 461 -27.57 -21.88 15.98
C ARG A 461 -26.21 -21.65 16.66
N ASN A 462 -25.29 -22.62 16.66
CA ASN A 462 -24.04 -22.50 17.43
C ASN A 462 -22.82 -21.85 16.74
N LEU A 463 -22.85 -21.40 15.47
CA LEU A 463 -21.69 -20.70 14.89
C LEU A 463 -22.07 -19.57 13.91
N ARG A 464 -22.94 -18.65 14.31
CA ARG A 464 -22.92 -17.31 13.69
C ARG A 464 -21.72 -16.57 14.28
N ARG A 465 -20.56 -16.64 13.65
CA ARG A 465 -19.39 -15.86 14.12
C ARG A 465 -19.66 -14.38 13.88
N ASN A 466 -19.30 -13.54 14.84
CA ASN A 466 -19.31 -12.10 14.63
C ASN A 466 -17.95 -11.69 14.05
N PHE A 467 -17.97 -11.20 12.81
CA PHE A 467 -16.79 -10.65 12.16
C PHE A 467 -16.81 -9.13 12.25
N SER A 468 -15.72 -8.56 12.75
CA SER A 468 -15.47 -7.13 12.71
C SER A 468 -14.20 -6.86 11.91
N GLY A 469 -14.16 -5.69 11.29
CA GLY A 469 -13.10 -5.29 10.38
C GLY A 469 -12.63 -3.88 10.69
N ASN A 470 -11.38 -3.61 10.37
CA ASN A 470 -10.84 -2.27 10.31
C ASN A 470 -9.80 -2.20 9.19
N ILE A 471 -9.77 -1.05 8.52
CA ILE A 471 -8.82 -0.75 7.44
C ILE A 471 -7.98 0.41 7.93
N THR A 472 -6.70 0.41 7.58
CA THR A 472 -5.76 1.49 7.83
C THR A 472 -4.90 1.69 6.58
N ILE A 473 -4.79 2.92 6.10
CA ILE A 473 -4.06 3.23 4.86
C ILE A 473 -2.92 4.18 5.20
N ALA A 474 -1.68 3.68 5.17
CA ALA A 474 -0.49 4.49 5.36
C ALA A 474 0.11 4.86 4.00
N THR A 475 0.06 6.13 3.62
CA THR A 475 0.65 6.62 2.36
C THR A 475 2.03 7.24 2.58
N TYR A 476 2.94 6.96 1.66
CA TYR A 476 4.29 7.49 1.61
C TYR A 476 4.39 8.45 0.43
N LYS A 477 4.58 9.75 0.73
CA LYS A 477 4.60 10.83 -0.26
C LYS A 477 5.99 11.03 -0.85
#